data_AF-A0A367IUS8-F1
#
_entry.id   AF-A0A367IUS8-F1
#
_cell.length_a   1.000
_cell.length_b   1.000
_cell.length_c   1.000
_cell.angle_alpha   90.00
_cell.angle_beta   90.00
_cell.angle_gamma   90.00
#
_symmetry.space_group_name_H-M   'P 1'
#
loop_
_entity.id
_entity.type
_entity.pdbx_description
1 polymer ?
#
loop_
_entity_poly.entity_id
_entity_poly.type
_entity_poly.pdbx_seq_one_letter_code
_entity_poly.pdbx_strand_id
1 'polypeptide(L)'
;MQQLEARLNHKLNYPYVFLNDVEFTEEFKALTTSLTQANTSYGIIPKEHWSYPSWIDIDKADKARKGMGEQGIIYGDNLSYRHMC
;
A
#
# COMPACT_ATOMS: atom_id res chain seq x y z
N MET A 1 3.43 -4.52 -13.71
CA MET A 1 3.23 -5.97 -13.98
C MET A 1 3.85 -6.40 -15.30
N GLN A 2 3.50 -5.76 -16.43
CA GLN A 2 3.97 -6.13 -17.78
C GLN A 2 5.49 -6.40 -17.91
N GLN A 3 6.34 -5.56 -17.32
CA GLN A 3 7.80 -5.77 -17.39
C GLN A 3 8.27 -7.02 -16.63
N LEU A 4 7.68 -7.29 -15.46
CA LEU A 4 8.00 -8.47 -14.65
C LEU A 4 7.49 -9.73 -15.33
N GLU A 5 6.27 -9.69 -15.87
CA GLU A 5 5.69 -10.75 -16.68
C GLU A 5 6.56 -11.05 -17.89
N ALA A 6 6.89 -10.05 -18.73
CA ALA A 6 7.69 -10.23 -19.94
C ALA A 6 9.10 -10.79 -19.68
N ARG A 7 9.72 -10.44 -18.55
CA ARG A 7 11.10 -10.87 -18.23
C ARG A 7 11.19 -12.18 -17.48
N LEU A 8 10.21 -12.46 -16.62
CA LEU A 8 10.30 -13.55 -15.65
C LEU A 8 9.00 -14.32 -15.49
N ASN A 9 7.94 -13.63 -15.09
CA ASN A 9 6.82 -14.33 -14.44
C ASN A 9 5.93 -15.11 -15.41
N HIS A 10 5.92 -14.79 -16.70
CA HIS A 10 5.24 -15.61 -17.72
C HIS A 10 5.77 -17.05 -17.81
N LYS A 11 6.99 -17.31 -17.31
CA LYS A 11 7.62 -18.64 -17.31
C LYS A 11 7.34 -19.43 -16.03
N LEU A 12 7.15 -18.73 -14.92
CA LEU A 12 7.15 -19.32 -13.57
C LEU A 12 5.78 -19.24 -12.88
N ASN A 13 4.92 -18.32 -13.34
CA ASN A 13 3.55 -18.13 -12.87
C ASN A 13 3.42 -18.02 -11.33
N TYR A 14 4.32 -17.25 -10.69
CA TYR A 14 4.17 -16.96 -9.27
C TYR A 14 2.95 -16.06 -9.04
N PRO A 15 2.16 -16.32 -7.98
CA PRO A 15 0.97 -15.56 -7.69
C PRO A 15 1.30 -14.12 -7.31
N TYR A 16 0.37 -13.21 -7.61
CA TYR A 16 0.39 -11.83 -7.12
C TYR A 16 -0.57 -11.68 -5.96
N VAL A 17 -0.11 -11.04 -4.89
CA VAL A 17 -0.95 -10.63 -3.77
C VAL A 17 -0.89 -9.12 -3.66
N PHE A 18 -2.02 -8.46 -3.89
CA PHE A 18 -2.17 -7.02 -3.73
C PHE A 18 -2.81 -6.73 -2.38
N LEU A 19 -2.22 -5.80 -1.63
CA LEU A 19 -2.71 -5.36 -0.34
C LEU A 19 -2.95 -3.84 -0.38
N ASN A 20 -4.02 -3.39 0.25
CA ASN A 20 -4.36 -1.99 0.34
C ASN A 20 -5.15 -1.69 1.62
N ASP A 21 -5.13 -0.45 2.11
CA ASP A 21 -5.89 -0.03 3.28
C ASP A 21 -7.38 0.26 2.98
N VAL A 22 -7.74 0.31 1.69
CA VAL A 22 -9.12 0.41 1.21
C VAL A 22 -9.44 -0.66 0.17
N GLU A 23 -10.73 -0.88 -0.09
CA GLU A 23 -11.16 -1.87 -1.07
C GLU A 23 -10.63 -1.57 -2.48
N PHE A 24 -10.15 -2.61 -3.16
CA PHE A 24 -9.82 -2.52 -4.58
C PHE A 24 -11.11 -2.45 -5.40
N THR A 25 -11.13 -1.56 -6.39
CA THR A 25 -12.23 -1.50 -7.36
C THR A 25 -12.24 -2.74 -8.25
N GLU A 26 -13.43 -3.11 -8.74
CA GLU A 26 -13.56 -4.24 -9.68
C GLU A 26 -12.78 -4.01 -10.98
N GLU A 27 -12.69 -2.76 -11.44
CA GLU A 27 -11.84 -2.38 -12.59
C GLU A 27 -10.37 -2.70 -12.34
N PHE A 28 -9.85 -2.36 -11.15
CA PHE A 28 -8.46 -2.64 -10.79
C PHE A 28 -8.19 -4.14 -10.77
N LYS A 29 -9.08 -4.92 -10.14
CA LYS A 29 -8.97 -6.38 -10.07
C LYS A 29 -9.02 -7.00 -11.46
N ALA A 30 -9.95 -6.57 -12.31
CA ALA A 30 -10.10 -7.08 -13.67
C ALA A 30 -8.87 -6.78 -14.53
N LEU A 31 -8.39 -5.53 -14.50
CA LEU A 31 -7.21 -5.11 -15.26
C LEU A 31 -5.97 -5.89 -14.84
N THR A 32 -5.66 -5.92 -13.54
CA THR A 32 -4.45 -6.59 -13.05
C THR A 32 -4.48 -8.10 -13.26
N THR A 33 -5.64 -8.75 -13.11
CA THR A 33 -5.82 -10.17 -13.44
C THR A 33 -5.61 -10.46 -14.92
N SER A 34 -6.10 -9.60 -15.81
CA SER A 34 -5.93 -9.80 -17.27
C SER A 34 -4.48 -9.71 -17.77
N LEU A 35 -3.58 -9.14 -16.95
CA LEU A 35 -2.17 -8.92 -17.31
C LEU A 35 -1.25 -10.12 -17.03
N THR A 36 -1.75 -11.19 -16.41
CA THR A 36 -0.95 -12.37 -16.03
C THR A 36 -1.77 -13.66 -16.14
N GLN A 37 -1.10 -14.80 -16.32
CA GLN A 37 -1.72 -16.12 -16.20
C GLN A 37 -1.64 -16.67 -14.76
N ALA A 38 -0.88 -16.01 -13.89
CA ALA A 38 -0.75 -16.39 -12.49
C ALA A 38 -2.00 -16.01 -11.69
N ASN A 39 -2.20 -16.68 -10.55
CA ASN A 39 -3.27 -16.34 -9.62
C ASN A 39 -3.06 -14.93 -9.04
N THR A 40 -4.10 -14.12 -9.01
CA THR A 40 -4.13 -12.80 -8.39
C THR A 40 -5.05 -12.82 -7.17
N SER A 41 -4.59 -12.27 -6.06
CA SER A 41 -5.35 -12.15 -4.81
C SER A 41 -5.32 -10.72 -4.30
N TYR A 42 -6.42 -10.29 -3.69
CA TYR A 42 -6.64 -8.91 -3.27
C TYR A 42 -7.08 -8.90 -1.81
N GLY A 43 -6.26 -8.34 -0.93
CA GLY A 43 -6.54 -8.23 0.50
C GLY A 43 -6.68 -6.79 0.95
N ILE A 44 -7.61 -6.55 1.87
CA ILE A 44 -7.73 -5.28 2.59
C ILE A 44 -6.97 -5.43 3.90
N ILE A 45 -6.10 -4.48 4.19
CA ILE A 45 -5.33 -4.44 5.43
C ILE A 45 -6.30 -4.01 6.55
N PRO A 46 -6.45 -4.82 7.61
CA PRO A 46 -7.27 -4.43 8.75
C PRO A 46 -6.79 -3.12 9.35
N LYS A 47 -7.73 -2.30 9.82
CA LYS A 47 -7.42 -0.95 10.32
C LYS A 47 -6.40 -0.99 11.46
N GLU A 48 -6.48 -1.99 12.33
CA GLU A 48 -5.57 -2.24 13.44
C GLU A 48 -4.12 -2.56 13.02
N HIS A 49 -3.91 -3.04 11.79
CA HIS A 49 -2.58 -3.31 11.25
C HIS A 49 -2.00 -2.13 10.46
N TRP A 50 -2.84 -1.20 10.03
CA TRP A 50 -2.43 -0.04 9.22
C TRP A 50 -2.39 1.27 10.01
N SER A 51 -3.27 1.42 11.00
CA SER A 51 -3.42 2.67 11.76
C SER A 51 -2.54 2.69 13.00
N TYR A 52 -2.48 3.85 13.65
CA TYR A 52 -1.81 3.98 14.94
C TYR A 52 -2.28 2.92 15.96
N PRO A 53 -1.34 2.23 16.63
CA PRO A 53 -1.68 1.39 17.76
C PRO A 53 -2.12 2.23 18.95
N SER A 54 -2.86 1.61 19.88
CA SER A 54 -3.55 2.30 20.98
C SER A 54 -2.65 3.05 21.96
N TRP A 55 -1.36 2.74 22.01
CA TRP A 55 -0.38 3.39 22.89
C TRP A 55 0.25 4.66 22.30
N ILE A 56 -0.09 5.02 21.06
CA ILE A 56 0.41 6.25 20.43
C ILE A 56 -0.47 7.43 20.80
N ASP A 57 0.17 8.48 21.30
CA ASP A 57 -0.44 9.80 21.43
C ASP A 57 -0.55 10.46 20.04
N ILE A 58 -1.76 10.47 19.51
CA ILE A 58 -2.07 10.96 18.16
C ILE A 58 -1.80 12.46 18.06
N ASP A 59 -2.13 13.25 19.09
CA ASP A 59 -1.92 14.71 19.07
C ASP A 59 -0.43 15.04 19.03
N LYS A 60 0.39 14.30 19.77
CA LYS A 60 1.84 14.44 19.73
C LYS A 60 2.41 14.03 18.36
N ALA A 61 1.93 12.92 17.80
CA ALA A 61 2.35 12.44 16.48
C ALA A 61 2.00 13.47 15.39
N ASP A 62 0.80 14.05 15.44
CA ASP A 62 0.35 15.05 14.48
C ASP A 62 1.11 16.36 14.57
N LYS A 63 1.44 16.83 15.78
CA LYS A 63 2.31 18.00 15.98
C LYS A 63 3.70 17.76 15.39
N ALA A 64 4.30 16.60 15.64
CA ALA A 64 5.61 16.25 15.09
C ALA A 64 5.56 16.16 13.56
N ARG A 65 4.53 15.52 13.01
CA ARG A 65 4.28 15.41 11.57
C ARG A 65 4.15 16.77 10.90
N LYS A 66 3.40 17.69 11.50
CA LYS A 66 3.28 19.07 11.02
C LYS A 66 4.64 19.79 11.03
N GLY A 67 5.41 19.68 12.11
CA GLY A 67 6.75 20.26 12.20
C GLY A 67 7.71 19.73 11.12
N MET A 68 7.63 18.44 10.80
CA MET A 68 8.40 17.85 9.69
C MET A 68 7.99 18.43 8.32
N GLY A 69 6.68 18.65 8.11
CA GLY A 69 6.19 19.32 6.90
C GLY A 69 6.70 20.76 6.78
N GLU A 70 6.67 21.52 7.88
CA GLU A 70 7.18 22.91 7.94
C GLU A 70 8.69 23.00 7.66
N GLN A 71 9.45 21.96 8.01
CA GLN A 71 10.88 21.83 7.72
C GLN A 71 11.18 21.41 6.27
N GLY A 72 10.16 21.16 5.44
CA GLY A 72 10.33 20.73 4.05
C GLY A 72 10.80 19.28 3.91
N ILE A 73 10.59 18.44 4.92
CA ILE A 73 10.90 17.01 4.83
C ILE A 73 9.90 16.36 3.86
N ILE A 74 10.42 15.60 2.89
CA ILE A 74 9.59 14.92 1.89
C ILE A 74 8.64 13.94 2.59
N TYR A 75 7.35 14.06 2.33
CA TYR A 75 6.27 13.32 3.03
C TYR A 75 6.25 13.55 4.56
N GLY A 76 6.92 14.61 5.01
CA GLY A 76 7.05 15.02 6.41
C GLY A 76 5.72 15.00 7.12
N ASP A 77 4.71 15.57 6.46
CA ASP A 77 3.35 15.72 6.91
C ASP A 77 2.36 14.66 6.37
N ASN A 78 2.77 13.65 5.61
CA ASN A 78 1.84 12.68 5.00
C ASN A 78 1.53 11.51 5.95
N LEU A 79 0.30 11.44 6.47
CA LEU A 79 -0.12 10.38 7.40
C LEU A 79 -0.11 8.99 6.77
N SER A 80 -0.65 8.84 5.55
CA SER A 80 -0.68 7.55 4.85
C SER A 80 0.73 7.01 4.60
N TYR A 81 1.69 7.90 4.30
CA TYR A 81 3.10 7.53 4.20
C TYR A 81 3.69 7.06 5.54
N ARG A 82 3.27 7.63 6.68
CA ARG A 82 3.66 7.17 8.02
C ARG A 82 3.04 5.84 8.44
N HIS A 83 1.87 5.50 7.90
CA HIS A 83 1.27 4.19 8.12
C HIS A 83 1.93 3.10 7.26
N MET A 84 2.46 3.47 6.10
CA MET A 84 3.13 2.55 5.18
C MET A 84 4.55 2.14 5.63
N CYS A 85 5.32 3.09 6.21
CA CYS A 85 6.71 2.88 6.67
C CYS A 85 6.79 2.50 8.15
#